data_AF-A0A6A7K8N8-F1
#
_entry.id   AF-A0A6A7K8N8-F1
#
_cell.length_a   1.000
_cell.length_b   1.000
_cell.length_c   1.000
_cell.angle_alpha   90.00
_cell.angle_beta   90.00
_cell.angle_gamma   90.00
#
_symmetry.space_group_name_H-M   'P 1'
#
loop_
_entity.id
_entity.type
_entity.pdbx_description
1 polymer ?
#
loop_
_entity_poly.entity_id
_entity_poly.type
_entity_poly.pdbx_seq_one_letter_code
_entity_poly.pdbx_strand_id
1 'polypeptide(L)'
;MQTIILTVLIVTIITATLAIILTIADRTIANYGEVTLTINREKEYTVSGGTSLLSTLTSEKIFIPSACGGKGSCGYCKVVITEGGGPVLATEKPWLTEEEIAANTRLSCQCKVKEDIKIEIPEELFLVKEYTTTVEKMVQLTPTIKQLRFDLGEEEISFKPGQYIQLKAPAYEGNDEEVYRAYSIASSVKDNHGIELFIGYTGGITTTYVHQYLKEGDKAHINGPYGDFYYHEDDGGPMILAGAGTGLAPIMSILMYLEENNIKREVLFFFGAKTMDDLLLVDRLKGFEDTLYDFKFLPTLSREESPEWTGDKGRVPKSIDKYIEKGGNYSAYLCGSPVMIDSIVEALREKDIPLEKIYFDKF
;
A
#
# COMPACT_ATOMS: atom_id res chain seq x y z
N MET A 1 50.28 -31.42 -6.17
CA MET A 1 49.64 -31.67 -4.85
C MET A 1 50.01 -30.61 -3.83
N GLN A 2 51.31 -30.32 -3.62
CA GLN A 2 51.78 -29.31 -2.65
C GLN A 2 51.25 -27.88 -2.93
N THR A 3 51.24 -27.44 -4.20
CA THR A 3 50.69 -26.13 -4.60
C THR A 3 49.19 -26.03 -4.34
N ILE A 4 48.43 -27.10 -4.57
CA ILE A 4 46.98 -27.12 -4.32
C ILE A 4 46.71 -27.02 -2.82
N ILE A 5 47.43 -27.78 -2.01
CA ILE A 5 47.31 -27.73 -0.54
C ILE A 5 47.66 -26.34 -0.02
N LEU A 6 48.75 -25.73 -0.50
CA LEU A 6 49.17 -24.40 -0.09
C LEU A 6 48.13 -23.33 -0.46
N THR A 7 47.58 -23.37 -1.68
CA THR A 7 46.55 -22.43 -2.12
C THR A 7 45.27 -22.56 -1.29
N VAL A 8 44.78 -23.78 -1.05
CA VAL A 8 43.59 -24.02 -0.20
C VAL A 8 43.82 -23.49 1.21
N LEU A 9 45.02 -23.70 1.77
CA LEU A 9 45.36 -23.29 3.12
C LEU A 9 45.42 -21.76 3.23
N ILE A 10 46.01 -21.07 2.25
CA ILE A 10 46.03 -19.60 2.19
C ILE A 10 44.61 -19.03 2.06
N VAL A 11 43.79 -19.55 1.14
CA VAL A 11 42.41 -19.07 0.98
C VAL A 11 41.60 -19.28 2.25
N THR A 12 41.73 -20.45 2.89
CA THR A 12 41.05 -20.75 4.17
C THR A 12 41.48 -19.80 5.29
N ILE A 13 42.78 -19.48 5.40
CA ILE A 13 43.25 -18.53 6.41
C ILE A 13 42.68 -17.14 6.15
N ILE A 14 42.67 -16.68 4.89
CA ILE A 14 42.16 -15.36 4.54
C ILE A 14 40.66 -15.27 4.84
N THR A 15 39.87 -16.26 4.42
CA THR A 15 38.41 -16.26 4.68
C THR A 15 38.09 -16.35 6.16
N ALA A 16 38.80 -17.19 6.92
CA ALA A 16 38.65 -17.30 8.37
C ALA A 16 39.03 -15.99 9.08
N THR A 17 40.12 -15.36 8.66
CA THR A 17 40.56 -14.07 9.23
C THR A 17 39.53 -12.99 8.96
N LEU A 18 39.01 -12.91 7.72
CA LEU A 18 37.95 -11.96 7.37
C LEU A 18 36.68 -12.21 8.19
N ALA A 19 36.26 -13.47 8.36
CA ALA A 19 35.10 -13.82 9.16
C ALA A 19 35.27 -13.42 10.64
N ILE A 20 36.47 -13.61 11.21
CA ILE A 20 36.79 -13.18 12.58
C ILE A 20 36.73 -11.65 12.70
N ILE A 21 37.34 -10.93 11.76
CA ILE A 21 37.30 -9.46 11.75
C ILE A 21 35.86 -8.96 11.67
N LEU A 22 35.04 -9.53 10.79
CA LEU A 22 33.63 -9.18 10.68
C LEU A 22 32.87 -9.49 11.97
N THR A 23 33.14 -10.63 12.62
CA THR A 23 32.50 -11.00 13.89
C THR A 23 32.88 -10.04 15.02
N ILE A 24 34.14 -9.62 15.08
CA ILE A 24 34.60 -8.64 16.07
C ILE A 24 33.99 -7.27 15.80
N ALA A 25 33.97 -6.83 14.53
CA ALA A 25 33.35 -5.57 14.14
C ALA A 25 31.85 -5.55 14.47
N ASP A 26 31.15 -6.65 14.22
CA ASP A 26 29.73 -6.79 14.57
C ASP A 26 29.51 -6.67 16.09
N ARG A 27 30.33 -7.37 16.89
CA ARG A 27 30.25 -7.30 18.36
C ARG A 27 30.64 -5.97 18.99
N THR A 28 31.52 -5.20 18.36
CA THR A 28 32.13 -4.00 18.99
C THR A 28 31.68 -2.68 18.38
N ILE A 29 31.35 -2.65 17.09
CA ILE A 29 30.98 -1.43 16.34
C ILE A 29 29.50 -1.45 15.98
N ALA A 30 28.93 -2.61 15.66
CA ALA A 30 27.53 -2.73 15.24
C ALA A 30 26.57 -3.10 16.39
N ASN A 31 27.09 -3.44 17.57
CA ASN A 31 26.28 -3.71 18.75
C ASN A 31 26.03 -2.42 19.53
N TYR A 32 24.85 -1.82 19.29
CA TYR A 32 24.41 -0.60 19.96
C TYR A 32 23.80 -0.87 21.36
N GLY A 33 23.75 -2.13 21.79
CA GLY A 33 23.18 -2.53 23.06
C GLY A 33 21.65 -2.42 23.11
N GLU A 34 21.11 -2.57 24.32
CA GLU A 34 19.72 -2.25 24.61
C GLU A 34 19.57 -0.74 24.76
N VAL A 35 18.55 -0.19 24.10
CA VAL A 35 18.21 1.23 24.09
C VAL A 35 16.75 1.40 24.46
N THR A 36 16.43 2.56 25.02
CA THR A 36 15.07 2.90 25.45
C THR A 36 14.33 3.61 24.32
N LEU A 37 13.22 3.02 23.89
CA LEU A 37 12.27 3.63 22.97
C LEU A 37 11.07 4.16 23.78
N THR A 38 10.89 5.48 23.82
CA THR A 38 9.72 6.10 24.45
C THR A 38 8.74 6.57 23.38
N ILE A 39 7.47 6.20 23.52
CA ILE A 39 6.39 6.58 22.59
C ILE A 39 5.34 7.39 23.35
N ASN A 40 4.98 8.56 22.79
CA ASN A 40 3.97 9.48 23.34
C ASN A 40 4.19 9.84 24.82
N ARG A 41 5.47 9.91 25.25
CA ARG A 41 5.93 10.29 26.60
C ARG A 41 5.51 9.36 27.75
N GLU A 42 4.79 8.28 27.48
CA GLU A 42 4.27 7.37 28.52
C GLU A 42 4.71 5.92 28.34
N LYS A 43 4.86 5.45 27.09
CA LYS A 43 5.16 4.03 26.81
C LYS A 43 6.65 3.85 26.59
N GLU A 44 7.33 3.14 27.47
CA GLU A 44 8.75 2.82 27.37
C GLU A 44 8.95 1.35 27.00
N TYR A 45 9.81 1.11 26.01
CA TYR A 45 10.19 -0.21 25.52
C TYR A 45 11.72 -0.34 25.55
N THR A 46 12.21 -1.48 26.03
CA THR A 46 13.64 -1.83 25.93
C THR A 46 13.85 -2.62 24.64
N VAL A 47 14.56 -2.03 23.69
CA VAL A 47 14.72 -2.59 22.35
C VAL A 47 16.19 -2.75 21.98
N SER A 48 16.50 -3.68 21.08
CA SER A 48 17.85 -3.87 20.57
C SER A 48 18.19 -2.80 19.51
N GLY A 49 19.27 -2.07 19.72
CA GLY A 49 19.75 -1.08 18.76
C GLY A 49 20.37 -1.69 17.49
N GLY A 50 20.42 -0.91 16.42
CA GLY A 50 21.07 -1.23 15.14
C GLY A 50 20.11 -1.44 13.96
N THR A 51 18.85 -1.76 14.23
CA THR A 51 17.80 -1.94 13.22
C THR A 51 17.08 -0.63 12.88
N SER A 52 16.25 -0.65 11.83
CA SER A 52 15.41 0.51 11.50
C SER A 52 14.30 0.67 12.53
N LEU A 53 13.91 1.90 12.83
CA LEU A 53 12.83 2.21 13.75
C LEU A 53 11.52 1.53 13.33
N LEU A 54 11.24 1.42 12.03
CA LEU A 54 10.08 0.66 11.53
C LEU A 54 10.14 -0.81 11.97
N SER A 55 11.28 -1.48 11.78
CA SER A 55 11.45 -2.88 12.17
C SER A 55 11.36 -3.07 13.68
N THR A 56 11.93 -2.15 14.45
CA THR A 56 11.86 -2.13 15.92
C THR A 56 10.43 -1.97 16.42
N LEU A 57 9.65 -1.05 15.81
CA LEU A 57 8.24 -0.87 16.16
C LEU A 57 7.42 -2.12 15.82
N THR A 58 7.65 -2.71 14.65
CA THR A 58 6.97 -3.95 14.23
C THR A 58 7.27 -5.12 15.19
N SER A 59 8.49 -5.26 15.71
CA SER A 59 8.81 -6.34 16.67
C SER A 59 8.07 -6.17 18.00
N GLU A 60 7.81 -4.93 18.41
CA GLU A 60 6.98 -4.59 19.57
C GLU A 60 5.47 -4.57 19.26
N LYS A 61 5.07 -5.07 18.08
CA LYS A 61 3.68 -5.10 17.58
C LYS A 61 3.05 -3.71 17.43
N ILE A 62 3.87 -2.71 17.14
CA ILE A 62 3.44 -1.34 16.82
C ILE A 62 3.61 -1.15 15.32
N PHE A 63 2.51 -1.07 14.60
CA PHE A 63 2.55 -1.04 13.15
C PHE A 63 2.44 0.38 12.61
N ILE A 64 3.50 0.81 11.92
CA ILE A 64 3.52 2.07 11.19
C ILE A 64 3.24 1.82 9.70
N PRO A 65 2.38 2.61 9.04
CA PRO A 65 2.11 2.50 7.61
C PRO A 65 3.38 2.43 6.76
N SER A 66 3.51 1.40 5.91
CA SER A 66 4.69 1.24 5.04
C SER A 66 4.37 0.47 3.76
N ALA A 67 3.85 1.14 2.74
CA ALA A 67 3.47 0.48 1.48
C ALA A 67 4.64 -0.26 0.80
N CYS A 68 5.86 0.29 0.88
CA CYS A 68 7.07 -0.30 0.29
C CYS A 68 7.77 -1.35 1.17
N GLY A 69 7.24 -1.65 2.36
CA GLY A 69 7.87 -2.53 3.36
C GLY A 69 9.30 -2.14 3.71
N GLY A 70 9.52 -0.85 3.93
CA GLY A 70 10.76 -0.32 4.48
C GLY A 70 11.90 -0.03 3.49
N LYS A 71 11.64 -0.08 2.17
CA LYS A 71 12.64 0.24 1.15
C LYS A 71 12.84 1.75 0.92
N GLY A 72 12.12 2.62 1.63
CA GLY A 72 12.30 4.08 1.58
C GLY A 72 11.74 4.78 0.34
N SER A 73 10.75 4.18 -0.32
CA SER A 73 10.25 4.64 -1.63
C SER A 73 8.77 5.06 -1.67
N CYS A 74 8.08 5.10 -0.53
CA CYS A 74 6.65 5.48 -0.48
C CYS A 74 6.34 6.68 0.42
N GLY A 75 7.23 7.02 1.37
CA GLY A 75 7.01 8.16 2.28
C GLY A 75 5.90 7.99 3.33
N TYR A 76 5.22 6.84 3.44
CA TYR A 76 4.11 6.66 4.40
C TYR A 76 4.54 6.43 5.85
N CYS A 77 5.78 5.97 6.08
CA CYS A 77 6.25 5.61 7.42
C CYS A 77 6.73 6.83 8.23
N LYS A 78 5.99 7.93 8.19
CA LYS A 78 6.33 9.18 8.87
C LYS A 78 6.08 9.04 10.37
N VAL A 79 7.07 9.46 11.15
CA VAL A 79 7.01 9.53 12.61
C VAL A 79 7.70 10.79 13.08
N VAL A 80 7.21 11.41 14.16
CA VAL A 80 7.86 12.57 14.75
C VAL A 80 8.87 12.08 15.78
N ILE A 81 10.14 12.50 15.66
CA ILE A 81 11.17 12.20 16.65
C ILE A 81 11.39 13.42 17.53
N THR A 82 11.12 13.29 18.82
CA THR A 82 11.29 14.39 19.80
C THR A 82 12.69 14.41 20.41
N GLU A 83 13.36 13.26 20.51
CA GLU A 83 14.72 13.13 21.03
C GLU A 83 15.41 11.92 20.38
N GLY A 84 16.71 12.05 20.07
CA GLY A 84 17.51 11.01 19.39
C GLY A 84 17.30 10.96 17.86
N GLY A 85 17.68 9.85 17.23
CA GLY A 85 17.41 9.56 15.80
C GLY A 85 18.30 10.28 14.78
N GLY A 86 19.21 11.15 15.23
CA GLY A 86 20.18 11.85 14.37
C GLY A 86 19.54 12.81 13.34
N PRO A 87 20.29 13.24 12.31
CA PRO A 87 19.80 14.16 11.29
C PRO A 87 19.00 13.46 10.18
N VAL A 88 18.12 14.20 9.52
CA VAL A 88 17.38 13.76 8.31
C VAL A 88 18.35 13.31 7.22
N LEU A 89 18.16 12.08 6.72
CA LEU A 89 18.99 11.48 5.69
C LEU A 89 18.60 11.96 4.29
N ALA A 90 19.52 11.87 3.34
CA ALA A 90 19.26 12.25 1.94
C ALA A 90 18.15 11.40 1.29
N THR A 91 17.95 10.16 1.75
CA THR A 91 16.87 9.27 1.30
C THR A 91 15.50 9.71 1.80
N GLU A 92 15.44 10.51 2.87
CA GLU A 92 14.20 10.97 3.49
C GLU A 92 13.73 12.31 2.89
N LYS A 93 14.67 13.20 2.55
CA LYS A 93 14.37 14.56 2.06
C LYS A 93 13.35 14.64 0.93
N PRO A 94 13.33 13.75 -0.09
CA PRO A 94 12.33 13.84 -1.17
C PRO A 94 10.89 13.63 -0.72
N TRP A 95 10.68 13.05 0.47
CA TRP A 95 9.37 12.66 1.00
C TRP A 95 8.86 13.58 2.12
N LEU A 96 9.69 14.54 2.56
CA LEU A 96 9.41 15.42 3.68
C LEU A 96 9.26 16.86 3.18
N THR A 97 8.23 17.54 3.65
CA THR A 97 8.10 19.00 3.45
C THR A 97 9.03 19.76 4.40
N GLU A 98 9.28 21.04 4.11
CA GLU A 98 10.07 21.89 5.01
C GLU A 98 9.43 22.01 6.41
N GLU A 99 8.10 22.02 6.48
CA GLU A 99 7.33 22.03 7.73
C GLU A 99 7.52 20.73 8.52
N GLU A 100 7.49 19.59 7.83
CA GLU A 100 7.73 18.27 8.43
C GLU A 100 9.18 18.14 8.94
N ILE A 101 10.16 18.65 8.19
CA ILE A 101 11.56 18.68 8.63
C ILE A 101 11.70 19.55 9.88
N ALA A 102 11.06 20.73 9.91
CA ALA A 102 11.07 21.61 11.07
C ALA A 102 10.39 20.99 12.31
N ALA A 103 9.40 20.12 12.09
CA ALA A 103 8.74 19.33 13.14
C ALA A 103 9.51 18.08 13.57
N ASN A 104 10.72 17.83 13.05
CA ASN A 104 11.52 16.62 13.27
C ASN A 104 10.81 15.33 12.81
N THR A 105 9.99 15.40 11.76
CA THR A 105 9.42 14.22 11.11
C THR A 105 10.50 13.45 10.37
N ARG A 106 10.48 12.13 10.52
CA ARG A 106 11.43 11.18 9.92
C ARG A 106 10.70 10.02 9.28
N LEU A 107 11.37 9.34 8.35
CA LEU A 107 10.89 8.05 7.84
C LEU A 107 11.42 6.94 8.76
N SER A 108 10.53 6.29 9.51
CA SER A 108 10.91 5.25 10.47
C SER A 108 11.67 4.09 9.83
N CYS A 109 11.44 3.80 8.55
CA CYS A 109 12.20 2.76 7.84
C CYS A 109 13.66 3.12 7.51
N GLN A 110 13.99 4.41 7.46
CA GLN A 110 15.34 4.89 7.15
C GLN A 110 16.10 5.30 8.42
N CYS A 111 15.38 5.72 9.46
CA CYS A 111 15.96 6.05 10.76
C CYS A 111 16.42 4.77 11.49
N LYS A 112 17.71 4.67 11.82
CA LYS A 112 18.26 3.57 12.62
C LYS A 112 18.23 3.92 14.10
N VAL A 113 17.79 2.99 14.93
CA VAL A 113 17.80 3.15 16.38
C VAL A 113 19.21 2.84 16.89
N LYS A 114 19.95 3.85 17.36
CA LYS A 114 21.36 3.71 17.80
C LYS A 114 21.62 4.17 19.23
N GLU A 115 20.66 4.90 19.79
CA GLU A 115 20.67 5.53 21.10
C GLU A 115 19.22 5.60 21.56
N ASP A 116 19.00 6.01 22.81
CA ASP A 116 17.67 6.25 23.35
C ASP A 116 16.91 7.23 22.45
N ILE A 117 15.68 6.86 22.11
CA ILE A 117 14.89 7.57 21.11
C ILE A 117 13.48 7.80 21.63
N LYS A 118 12.98 9.02 21.45
CA LYS A 118 11.62 9.40 21.82
C LYS A 118 10.85 9.79 20.58
N ILE A 119 9.69 9.18 20.39
CA ILE A 119 8.84 9.41 19.22
C ILE A 119 7.41 9.78 19.62
N GLU A 120 6.75 10.48 18.73
CA GLU A 120 5.31 10.74 18.81
C GLU A 120 4.63 10.14 17.57
N ILE A 121 3.60 9.33 17.82
CA ILE A 121 2.78 8.70 16.78
C ILE A 121 1.28 8.90 17.07
N PRO A 122 0.42 8.99 16.04
CA PRO A 122 -1.02 9.07 16.22
C PRO A 122 -1.58 7.92 17.06
N GLU A 123 -2.52 8.21 17.96
CA GLU A 123 -3.09 7.20 18.86
C GLU A 123 -3.81 6.08 18.12
N GLU A 124 -4.41 6.39 16.98
CA GLU A 124 -5.08 5.43 16.08
C GLU A 124 -4.17 4.29 15.61
N LEU A 125 -2.84 4.51 15.51
CA LEU A 125 -1.91 3.46 15.12
C LEU A 125 -1.72 2.39 16.21
N PHE A 126 -2.06 2.68 17.47
CA PHE A 126 -2.09 1.65 18.52
C PHE A 126 -3.30 0.74 18.44
N LEU A 127 -4.33 1.13 17.68
CA LEU A 127 -5.52 0.30 17.46
C LEU A 127 -5.34 -0.70 16.32
N VAL A 128 -4.29 -0.51 15.50
CA VAL A 128 -3.94 -1.42 14.41
C VAL A 128 -3.53 -2.77 14.97
N LYS A 129 -4.14 -3.82 14.44
CA LYS A 129 -3.88 -5.21 14.85
C LYS A 129 -3.30 -6.01 13.69
N GLU A 130 -2.61 -7.07 14.06
CA GLU A 130 -2.27 -8.15 13.15
C GLU A 130 -3.27 -9.30 13.30
N TYR A 131 -3.69 -9.85 12.17
CA TYR A 131 -4.66 -10.92 12.06
C TYR A 131 -4.00 -12.13 11.43
N THR A 132 -4.31 -13.31 11.99
CA THR A 132 -3.98 -14.60 11.35
C THR A 132 -5.23 -15.12 10.66
N THR A 133 -5.25 -15.03 9.34
CA THR A 133 -6.40 -15.35 8.49
C THR A 133 -6.23 -16.67 7.75
N THR A 134 -7.30 -17.16 7.16
CA THR A 134 -7.27 -18.28 6.19
C THR A 134 -7.59 -17.74 4.80
N VAL A 135 -6.88 -18.18 3.77
CA VAL A 135 -7.26 -17.89 2.38
C VAL A 135 -8.51 -18.68 2.03
N GLU A 136 -9.67 -18.03 2.05
CA GLU A 136 -10.95 -18.66 1.75
C GLU A 136 -11.09 -18.95 0.25
N LYS A 137 -10.68 -17.99 -0.59
CA LYS A 137 -10.88 -18.10 -2.04
C LYS A 137 -9.82 -17.34 -2.84
N MET A 138 -9.43 -17.89 -3.99
CA MET A 138 -8.55 -17.26 -4.95
C MET A 138 -9.13 -17.38 -6.37
N VAL A 139 -9.35 -16.25 -7.05
CA VAL A 139 -9.92 -16.22 -8.41
C VAL A 139 -8.97 -15.49 -9.35
N GLN A 140 -8.64 -16.10 -10.50
CA GLN A 140 -7.91 -15.41 -11.55
C GLN A 140 -8.86 -14.48 -12.30
N LEU A 141 -8.66 -13.16 -12.22
CA LEU A 141 -9.51 -12.17 -12.88
C LEU A 141 -9.01 -11.84 -14.30
N THR A 142 -7.70 -11.69 -14.46
CA THR A 142 -7.02 -11.46 -15.76
C THR A 142 -5.74 -12.30 -15.79
N PRO A 143 -4.96 -12.37 -16.89
CA PRO A 143 -3.69 -13.08 -16.89
C PRO A 143 -2.66 -12.62 -15.84
N THR A 144 -2.84 -11.43 -15.26
CA THR A 144 -1.90 -10.85 -14.29
C THR A 144 -2.52 -10.51 -12.94
N ILE A 145 -3.85 -10.52 -12.78
CA ILE A 145 -4.51 -10.10 -11.54
C ILE A 145 -5.31 -11.26 -10.93
N LYS A 146 -5.09 -11.52 -9.64
CA LYS A 146 -5.87 -12.44 -8.83
C LYS A 146 -6.70 -11.67 -7.80
N GLN A 147 -7.93 -12.10 -7.58
CA GLN A 147 -8.73 -11.77 -6.41
C GLN A 147 -8.45 -12.79 -5.31
N LEU A 148 -8.22 -12.32 -4.09
CA LEU A 148 -8.06 -13.14 -2.91
C LEU A 148 -9.12 -12.74 -1.89
N ARG A 149 -9.73 -13.71 -1.22
CA ARG A 149 -10.61 -13.50 -0.07
C ARG A 149 -9.99 -14.18 1.15
N PHE A 150 -9.85 -13.42 2.23
CA PHE A 150 -9.34 -13.86 3.53
C PHE A 150 -10.48 -13.93 4.53
N ASP A 151 -10.55 -15.03 5.26
CA ASP A 151 -11.44 -15.25 6.39
C ASP A 151 -10.69 -14.99 7.70
N LEU A 152 -11.20 -14.04 8.49
CA LEU A 152 -10.65 -13.63 9.79
C LEU A 152 -11.11 -14.55 10.94
N GLY A 153 -12.05 -15.48 10.71
CA GLY A 153 -12.59 -16.35 11.74
C GLY A 153 -13.40 -15.57 12.78
N GLU A 154 -13.03 -15.67 14.06
CA GLU A 154 -13.72 -14.95 15.15
C GLU A 154 -13.28 -13.49 15.30
N GLU A 155 -12.19 -13.10 14.65
CA GLU A 155 -11.70 -11.73 14.67
C GLU A 155 -12.51 -10.82 13.74
N GLU A 156 -12.61 -9.55 14.11
CA GLU A 156 -13.29 -8.53 13.32
C GLU A 156 -12.33 -7.40 12.94
N ILE A 157 -12.52 -6.87 11.74
CA ILE A 157 -11.83 -5.66 11.26
C ILE A 157 -12.86 -4.61 10.83
N SER A 158 -12.68 -3.38 11.32
CA SER A 158 -13.48 -2.23 10.91
C SER A 158 -12.58 -1.26 10.16
N PHE A 159 -13.03 -0.84 8.98
CA PHE A 159 -12.28 0.04 8.08
C PHE A 159 -13.22 0.97 7.33
N LYS A 160 -12.68 2.07 6.80
CA LYS A 160 -13.39 3.00 5.91
C LYS A 160 -13.24 2.57 4.45
N PRO A 161 -14.28 2.74 3.60
CA PRO A 161 -14.23 2.24 2.23
C PRO A 161 -13.18 3.01 1.43
N GLY A 162 -12.17 2.30 0.95
CA GLY A 162 -10.98 2.83 0.27
C GLY A 162 -9.66 2.53 0.99
N GLN A 163 -9.71 2.21 2.28
CA GLN A 163 -8.52 1.87 3.07
C GLN A 163 -7.85 0.58 2.58
N TYR A 164 -6.61 0.38 3.06
CA TYR A 164 -5.80 -0.78 2.73
C TYR A 164 -5.34 -1.56 3.96
N ILE A 165 -4.94 -2.80 3.74
CA ILE A 165 -4.20 -3.62 4.73
C ILE A 165 -2.81 -3.89 4.19
N GLN A 166 -1.91 -4.39 5.04
CA GLN A 166 -0.65 -4.95 4.56
C GLN A 166 -0.67 -6.48 4.68
N LEU A 167 -0.35 -7.15 3.58
CA LEU A 167 -0.18 -8.60 3.53
C LEU A 167 1.29 -8.95 3.78
N LYS A 168 1.53 -9.86 4.72
CA LYS A 168 2.86 -10.43 4.97
C LYS A 168 3.16 -11.51 3.93
N ALA A 169 4.26 -11.37 3.21
CA ALA A 169 4.90 -12.47 2.51
C ALA A 169 5.93 -13.13 3.44
N PRO A 170 5.78 -14.43 3.77
CA PRO A 170 6.79 -15.17 4.51
C PRO A 170 7.98 -15.49 3.61
N ALA A 171 9.02 -16.11 4.18
CA ALA A 171 10.09 -16.72 3.40
C ALA A 171 9.52 -17.88 2.55
N TYR A 172 10.03 -18.02 1.33
CA TYR A 172 9.68 -19.09 0.39
C TYR A 172 10.88 -19.44 -0.49
N GLU A 173 10.79 -20.52 -1.27
CA GLU A 173 11.91 -20.95 -2.13
C GLU A 173 12.34 -19.83 -3.08
N GLY A 174 13.58 -19.33 -2.92
CA GLY A 174 14.12 -18.22 -3.70
C GLY A 174 13.97 -16.83 -3.06
N ASN A 175 13.39 -16.72 -1.86
CA ASN A 175 13.32 -15.49 -1.08
C ASN A 175 13.31 -15.78 0.43
N ASP A 176 14.37 -15.39 1.12
CA ASP A 176 14.50 -15.52 2.58
C ASP A 176 14.02 -14.28 3.35
N GLU A 177 13.58 -13.22 2.66
CA GLU A 177 13.09 -11.98 3.29
C GLU A 177 11.58 -12.08 3.61
N GLU A 178 11.19 -11.83 4.86
CA GLU A 178 9.80 -11.58 5.21
C GLU A 178 9.46 -10.10 5.00
N VAL A 179 8.39 -9.82 4.25
CA VAL A 179 8.03 -8.43 3.92
C VAL A 179 6.53 -8.18 3.93
N TYR A 180 6.12 -7.03 4.45
CA TYR A 180 4.77 -6.52 4.31
C TYR A 180 4.63 -5.65 3.06
N ARG A 181 3.50 -5.76 2.36
CA ARG A 181 3.12 -4.86 1.26
C ARG A 181 1.66 -4.46 1.37
N ALA A 182 1.39 -3.19 1.07
CA ALA A 182 0.04 -2.64 1.09
C ALA A 182 -0.80 -3.14 -0.09
N TYR A 183 -2.06 -3.45 0.19
CA TYR A 183 -3.08 -3.77 -0.79
C TYR A 183 -4.42 -3.21 -0.32
N SER A 184 -5.08 -2.43 -1.17
CA SER A 184 -6.41 -1.90 -0.87
C SER A 184 -7.45 -2.99 -0.67
N ILE A 185 -8.34 -2.74 0.27
CA ILE A 185 -9.48 -3.60 0.52
C ILE A 185 -10.50 -3.39 -0.60
N ALA A 186 -10.90 -4.49 -1.22
CA ALA A 186 -11.89 -4.55 -2.28
C ALA A 186 -13.28 -5.02 -1.80
N SER A 187 -13.38 -5.54 -0.57
CA SER A 187 -14.64 -6.01 0.03
C SER A 187 -15.47 -4.88 0.65
N SER A 188 -16.71 -5.22 0.99
CA SER A 188 -17.64 -4.34 1.69
C SER A 188 -17.21 -4.11 3.14
N VAL A 189 -17.45 -2.90 3.66
CA VAL A 189 -17.23 -2.56 5.08
C VAL A 189 -18.25 -3.23 6.01
N LYS A 190 -19.35 -3.78 5.48
CA LYS A 190 -20.34 -4.55 6.26
C LYS A 190 -19.88 -5.99 6.54
N ASP A 191 -18.91 -6.49 5.78
CA ASP A 191 -18.27 -7.78 6.00
C ASP A 191 -17.03 -7.59 6.89
N ASN A 192 -17.23 -7.68 8.20
CA ASN A 192 -16.18 -7.50 9.20
C ASN A 192 -15.29 -8.75 9.40
N HIS A 193 -15.65 -9.89 8.79
CA HIS A 193 -14.90 -11.15 8.86
C HIS A 193 -14.21 -11.51 7.54
N GLY A 194 -14.57 -10.86 6.44
CA GLY A 194 -14.04 -11.12 5.10
C GLY A 194 -13.30 -9.93 4.49
N ILE A 195 -12.02 -10.12 4.15
CA ILE A 195 -11.24 -9.12 3.41
C ILE A 195 -10.92 -9.62 2.02
N GLU A 196 -11.28 -8.84 1.00
CA GLU A 196 -10.92 -9.13 -0.38
C GLU A 196 -9.85 -8.17 -0.90
N LEU A 197 -8.92 -8.68 -1.70
CA LEU A 197 -7.84 -7.91 -2.33
C LEU A 197 -7.74 -8.25 -3.81
N PHE A 198 -7.32 -7.27 -4.63
CA PHE A 198 -6.89 -7.52 -6.02
C PHE A 198 -5.37 -7.35 -6.13
N ILE A 199 -4.67 -8.44 -6.45
CA ILE A 199 -3.20 -8.48 -6.47
C ILE A 199 -2.71 -8.77 -7.88
N GLY A 200 -2.02 -7.79 -8.48
CA GLY A 200 -1.37 -7.89 -9.77
C GLY A 200 0.04 -8.46 -9.66
N TYR A 201 0.42 -9.35 -10.57
CA TYR A 201 1.76 -9.91 -10.63
C TYR A 201 2.76 -8.91 -11.21
N THR A 202 3.80 -8.59 -10.44
CA THR A 202 4.88 -7.67 -10.86
C THR A 202 6.27 -8.32 -10.83
N GLY A 203 6.37 -9.57 -10.37
CA GLY A 203 7.63 -10.24 -10.08
C GLY A 203 8.29 -9.81 -8.76
N GLY A 204 7.68 -8.90 -7.99
CA GLY A 204 8.13 -8.54 -6.66
C GLY A 204 7.75 -9.60 -5.61
N ILE A 205 8.48 -9.62 -4.49
CA ILE A 205 8.43 -10.66 -3.43
C ILE A 205 6.99 -11.09 -3.09
N THR A 206 6.16 -10.16 -2.62
CA THR A 206 4.78 -10.49 -2.20
C THR A 206 3.89 -10.92 -3.36
N THR A 207 4.04 -10.32 -4.54
CA THR A 207 3.24 -10.72 -5.71
C THR A 207 3.64 -12.10 -6.21
N THR A 208 4.93 -12.46 -6.13
CA THR A 208 5.43 -13.79 -6.45
C THR A 208 4.89 -14.83 -5.46
N TYR A 209 4.96 -14.54 -4.15
CA TYR A 209 4.34 -15.37 -3.12
C TYR A 209 2.87 -15.65 -3.41
N VAL A 210 2.07 -14.60 -3.63
CA VAL A 210 0.63 -14.70 -3.90
C VAL A 210 0.33 -15.49 -5.17
N HIS A 211 1.10 -15.26 -6.24
CA HIS A 211 0.77 -15.86 -7.53
C HIS A 211 1.28 -17.28 -7.70
N GLN A 212 2.35 -17.67 -7.01
CA GLN A 212 3.06 -18.94 -7.25
C GLN A 212 3.03 -19.91 -6.05
N TYR A 213 2.94 -19.41 -4.81
CA TYR A 213 3.10 -20.24 -3.61
C TYR A 213 1.83 -20.34 -2.77
N LEU A 214 1.12 -19.22 -2.59
CA LEU A 214 -0.11 -19.14 -1.79
C LEU A 214 -1.27 -19.92 -2.45
N LYS A 215 -2.02 -20.66 -1.64
CA LYS A 215 -3.18 -21.46 -2.06
C LYS A 215 -4.38 -21.22 -1.14
N GLU A 216 -5.56 -21.56 -1.65
CA GLU A 216 -6.77 -21.65 -0.83
C GLU A 216 -6.56 -22.64 0.33
N GLY A 217 -7.02 -22.27 1.51
CA GLY A 217 -6.83 -23.01 2.76
C GLY A 217 -5.55 -22.66 3.54
N ASP A 218 -4.58 -21.97 2.93
CA ASP A 218 -3.35 -21.56 3.62
C ASP A 218 -3.64 -20.48 4.68
N LYS A 219 -2.77 -20.42 5.69
CA LYS A 219 -2.74 -19.30 6.64
C LYS A 219 -1.99 -18.12 6.06
N ALA A 220 -2.53 -16.93 6.26
CA ALA A 220 -1.90 -15.67 5.86
C ALA A 220 -1.98 -14.64 7.00
N HIS A 221 -0.98 -13.78 7.09
CA HIS A 221 -0.92 -12.72 8.09
C HIS A 221 -1.15 -11.37 7.42
N ILE A 222 -2.11 -10.61 7.96
CA ILE A 222 -2.41 -9.26 7.52
C ILE A 222 -2.40 -8.32 8.72
N ASN A 223 -2.11 -7.03 8.50
CA ASN A 223 -2.32 -6.01 9.51
C ASN A 223 -2.98 -4.76 8.92
N GLY A 224 -3.64 -3.97 9.76
CA GLY A 224 -4.35 -2.77 9.34
C GLY A 224 -5.65 -2.56 10.14
N PRO A 225 -6.58 -1.74 9.61
CA PRO A 225 -6.48 -1.01 8.33
C PRO A 225 -5.56 0.22 8.41
N TYR A 226 -5.22 0.78 7.23
CA TYR A 226 -4.48 2.03 7.08
C TYR A 226 -5.03 2.86 5.92
N GLY A 227 -4.55 4.10 5.83
CA GLY A 227 -4.67 4.94 4.66
C GLY A 227 -5.72 6.04 4.82
N ASP A 228 -5.42 7.17 4.19
CA ASP A 228 -6.24 8.38 4.19
C ASP A 228 -7.09 8.49 2.91
N PHE A 229 -6.94 7.55 1.98
CA PHE A 229 -7.80 7.41 0.82
C PHE A 229 -9.05 6.63 1.21
N TYR A 230 -10.13 7.35 1.54
CA TYR A 230 -11.43 6.75 1.82
C TYR A 230 -12.57 7.69 1.42
N TYR A 231 -13.79 7.18 1.34
CA TYR A 231 -14.98 7.98 1.04
C TYR A 231 -15.24 9.09 2.07
N HIS A 232 -15.39 10.33 1.63
CA HIS A 232 -15.75 11.47 2.49
C HIS A 232 -17.23 11.84 2.29
N GLU A 233 -18.01 11.78 3.37
CA GLU A 233 -19.45 12.07 3.38
C GLU A 233 -19.75 13.57 3.14
N ASP A 234 -18.89 14.46 3.64
CA ASP A 234 -19.15 15.91 3.70
C ASP A 234 -18.88 16.69 2.39
N ASP A 235 -18.31 16.05 1.36
CA ASP A 235 -17.85 16.74 0.14
C ASP A 235 -18.98 17.37 -0.69
N GLY A 236 -20.18 16.80 -0.59
CA GLY A 236 -21.34 17.15 -1.41
C GLY A 236 -21.12 16.99 -2.92
N GLY A 237 -22.19 17.17 -3.72
CA GLY A 237 -22.13 17.17 -5.18
C GLY A 237 -21.76 15.83 -5.84
N PRO A 238 -21.60 15.78 -7.17
CA PRO A 238 -21.26 14.57 -7.90
C PRO A 238 -19.84 14.07 -7.64
N MET A 239 -19.64 12.76 -7.81
CA MET A 239 -18.38 12.09 -7.58
C MET A 239 -17.74 11.64 -8.89
N ILE A 240 -16.43 11.85 -9.01
CA ILE A 240 -15.59 11.28 -10.06
C ILE A 240 -14.77 10.15 -9.43
N LEU A 241 -14.94 8.94 -9.94
CA LEU A 241 -14.07 7.81 -9.62
C LEU A 241 -13.16 7.57 -10.81
N ALA A 242 -11.88 7.30 -10.57
CA ALA A 242 -11.00 6.86 -11.65
C ALA A 242 -9.97 5.83 -11.22
N GLY A 243 -9.83 4.76 -12.01
CA GLY A 243 -8.89 3.69 -11.71
C GLY A 243 -8.40 2.96 -12.95
N ALA A 244 -7.36 2.14 -12.75
CA ALA A 244 -6.87 1.18 -13.75
C ALA A 244 -6.28 -0.05 -13.05
N GLY A 245 -6.47 -1.23 -13.64
CA GLY A 245 -5.97 -2.48 -13.07
C GLY A 245 -6.40 -2.68 -11.61
N THR A 246 -5.46 -2.99 -10.71
CA THR A 246 -5.75 -3.20 -9.28
C THR A 246 -6.20 -1.94 -8.54
N GLY A 247 -6.06 -0.74 -9.13
CA GLY A 247 -6.67 0.49 -8.61
C GLY A 247 -8.21 0.45 -8.56
N LEU A 248 -8.82 -0.60 -9.14
CA LEU A 248 -10.24 -0.91 -8.95
C LEU A 248 -10.57 -1.32 -7.51
N ALA A 249 -9.64 -1.90 -6.75
CA ALA A 249 -9.91 -2.46 -5.42
C ALA A 249 -10.55 -1.45 -4.45
N PRO A 250 -9.93 -0.29 -4.13
CA PRO A 250 -10.54 0.64 -3.18
C PRO A 250 -11.82 1.28 -3.75
N ILE A 251 -11.90 1.43 -5.07
CA ILE A 251 -13.10 1.95 -5.75
C ILE A 251 -14.28 0.98 -5.59
N MET A 252 -14.04 -0.35 -5.67
CA MET A 252 -15.09 -1.35 -5.43
C MET A 252 -15.62 -1.26 -4.00
N SER A 253 -14.76 -1.07 -3.00
CA SER A 253 -15.18 -0.87 -1.61
C SER A 253 -16.05 0.38 -1.45
N ILE A 254 -15.69 1.49 -2.10
CA ILE A 254 -16.50 2.72 -2.14
C ILE A 254 -17.85 2.48 -2.83
N LEU A 255 -17.88 1.85 -4.01
CA LEU A 255 -19.12 1.60 -4.74
C LEU A 255 -20.10 0.70 -3.98
N MET A 256 -19.60 -0.36 -3.34
CA MET A 256 -20.44 -1.21 -2.47
C MET A 256 -20.97 -0.44 -1.26
N TYR A 257 -20.15 0.42 -0.66
CA TYR A 257 -20.62 1.26 0.44
C TYR A 257 -21.76 2.20 0.00
N LEU A 258 -21.66 2.81 -1.19
CA LEU A 258 -22.74 3.64 -1.74
C LEU A 258 -24.02 2.84 -1.98
N GLU A 259 -23.91 1.63 -2.55
CA GLU A 259 -25.03 0.73 -2.85
C GLU A 259 -25.74 0.29 -1.57
N GLU A 260 -24.97 -0.25 -0.62
CA GLU A 260 -25.49 -0.86 0.60
C GLU A 260 -26.09 0.14 1.60
N ASN A 261 -25.71 1.41 1.50
CA ASN A 261 -26.27 2.50 2.30
C ASN A 261 -27.25 3.38 1.51
N ASN A 262 -27.55 3.00 0.26
CA ASN A 262 -28.50 3.70 -0.61
C ASN A 262 -28.19 5.20 -0.75
N ILE A 263 -26.90 5.54 -0.85
CA ILE A 263 -26.44 6.92 -0.90
C ILE A 263 -26.85 7.55 -2.24
N LYS A 264 -27.55 8.69 -2.17
CA LYS A 264 -28.11 9.39 -3.34
C LYS A 264 -27.12 10.42 -3.89
N ARG A 265 -26.02 9.92 -4.44
CA ARG A 265 -24.95 10.74 -5.04
C ARG A 265 -24.74 10.32 -6.49
N GLU A 266 -24.58 11.30 -7.37
CA GLU A 266 -24.20 11.08 -8.76
C GLU A 266 -22.74 10.61 -8.84
N VAL A 267 -22.45 9.61 -9.67
CA VAL A 267 -21.12 8.99 -9.77
C VAL A 267 -20.76 8.73 -11.22
N LEU A 268 -19.62 9.26 -11.64
CA LEU A 268 -18.99 8.95 -12.93
C LEU A 268 -17.73 8.14 -12.67
N PHE A 269 -17.71 6.87 -13.11
CA PHE A 269 -16.54 6.02 -12.93
C PHE A 269 -15.77 5.80 -14.23
N PHE A 270 -14.59 6.40 -14.32
CA PHE A 270 -13.66 6.25 -15.42
C PHE A 270 -12.68 5.10 -15.17
N PHE A 271 -12.77 4.02 -15.96
CA PHE A 271 -11.88 2.88 -15.80
C PHE A 271 -10.97 2.69 -17.02
N GLY A 272 -9.67 2.89 -16.81
CA GLY A 272 -8.66 2.79 -17.85
C GLY A 272 -8.11 1.38 -17.99
N ALA A 273 -8.04 0.86 -19.22
CA ALA A 273 -7.37 -0.38 -19.55
C ALA A 273 -6.62 -0.29 -20.91
N LYS A 274 -5.83 -1.30 -21.28
CA LYS A 274 -5.15 -1.31 -22.58
C LYS A 274 -6.09 -1.86 -23.65
N THR A 275 -6.61 -3.06 -23.43
CA THR A 275 -7.55 -3.78 -24.31
C THR A 275 -8.76 -4.27 -23.52
N MET A 276 -9.74 -4.86 -24.20
CA MET A 276 -10.94 -5.42 -23.55
C MET A 276 -10.61 -6.51 -22.51
N ASP A 277 -9.58 -7.33 -22.75
CA ASP A 277 -9.14 -8.40 -21.86
C ASP A 277 -8.52 -7.90 -20.53
N ASP A 278 -8.14 -6.63 -20.47
CA ASP A 278 -7.61 -6.00 -19.26
C ASP A 278 -8.71 -5.38 -18.38
N LEU A 279 -9.97 -5.37 -18.83
CA LEU A 279 -11.09 -4.88 -18.04
C LEU A 279 -11.47 -5.89 -16.94
N LEU A 280 -11.61 -5.38 -15.72
CA LEU A 280 -11.95 -6.19 -14.55
C LEU A 280 -13.43 -6.03 -14.21
N LEU A 281 -14.09 -7.14 -13.89
CA LEU A 281 -15.42 -7.15 -13.27
C LEU A 281 -16.47 -6.31 -14.02
N VAL A 282 -16.42 -6.29 -15.35
CA VAL A 282 -17.28 -5.45 -16.20
C VAL A 282 -18.76 -5.65 -15.90
N ASP A 283 -19.20 -6.89 -15.72
CA ASP A 283 -20.61 -7.20 -15.43
C ASP A 283 -21.04 -6.65 -14.06
N ARG A 284 -20.19 -6.76 -13.04
CA ARG A 284 -20.48 -6.17 -11.71
C ARG A 284 -20.50 -4.66 -11.77
N LEU A 285 -19.56 -4.05 -12.51
CA LEU A 285 -19.48 -2.61 -12.68
C LEU A 285 -20.69 -2.05 -13.43
N LYS A 286 -21.14 -2.71 -14.49
CA LYS A 286 -22.39 -2.36 -15.18
C LYS A 286 -23.61 -2.58 -14.30
N GLY A 287 -23.62 -3.63 -13.48
CA GLY A 287 -24.73 -3.87 -12.55
C GLY A 287 -24.95 -2.74 -11.54
N PHE A 288 -23.91 -1.94 -11.23
CA PHE A 288 -24.10 -0.74 -10.41
C PHE A 288 -24.91 0.36 -11.10
N GLU A 289 -25.01 0.38 -12.44
CA GLU A 289 -25.87 1.32 -13.17
C GLU A 289 -27.36 1.05 -12.88
N ASP A 290 -27.71 -0.19 -12.49
CA ASP A 290 -29.08 -0.58 -12.16
C ASP A 290 -29.42 -0.35 -10.66
N THR A 291 -28.41 -0.32 -9.78
CA THR A 291 -28.61 -0.32 -8.31
C THR A 291 -28.27 1.00 -7.62
N LEU A 292 -27.28 1.74 -8.12
CA LEU A 292 -26.92 3.05 -7.58
C LEU A 292 -27.87 4.14 -8.10
N TYR A 293 -27.87 5.30 -7.43
CA TYR A 293 -28.82 6.38 -7.71
C TYR A 293 -28.67 6.98 -9.12
N ASP A 294 -27.46 7.39 -9.47
CA ASP A 294 -27.10 7.91 -10.78
C ASP A 294 -25.63 7.60 -11.03
N PHE A 295 -25.36 6.35 -11.42
CA PHE A 295 -24.02 5.85 -11.66
C PHE A 295 -23.82 5.59 -13.14
N LYS A 296 -22.65 5.99 -13.66
CA LYS A 296 -22.25 5.72 -15.04
C LYS A 296 -20.87 5.08 -15.09
N PHE A 297 -20.80 3.91 -15.71
CA PHE A 297 -19.53 3.24 -15.96
C PHE A 297 -18.94 3.68 -17.31
N LEU A 298 -17.77 4.29 -17.27
CA LEU A 298 -17.07 4.88 -18.42
C LEU A 298 -15.71 4.19 -18.64
N PRO A 299 -15.69 2.96 -19.18
CA PRO A 299 -14.44 2.30 -19.53
C PRO A 299 -13.77 2.99 -20.73
N THR A 300 -12.45 3.13 -20.67
CA THR A 300 -11.64 3.68 -21.77
C THR A 300 -10.42 2.83 -22.06
N LEU A 301 -10.21 2.53 -23.35
CA LEU A 301 -9.14 1.65 -23.81
C LEU A 301 -8.08 2.43 -24.58
N SER A 302 -6.83 2.26 -24.16
CA SER A 302 -5.69 3.02 -24.71
C SER A 302 -5.00 2.35 -25.90
N ARG A 303 -5.21 1.05 -26.12
CA ARG A 303 -4.53 0.25 -27.16
C ARG A 303 -5.49 -0.71 -27.89
N GLU A 304 -6.79 -0.50 -27.77
CA GLU A 304 -7.79 -1.34 -28.43
C GLU A 304 -8.02 -0.90 -29.88
N GLU A 305 -7.74 -1.82 -30.80
CA GLU A 305 -7.90 -1.62 -32.24
C GLU A 305 -9.12 -2.37 -32.78
N SER A 306 -9.71 -3.30 -32.00
CA SER A 306 -10.88 -4.07 -32.41
C SER A 306 -12.04 -3.14 -32.81
N PRO A 307 -12.73 -3.42 -33.94
CA PRO A 307 -13.93 -2.70 -34.32
C PRO A 307 -15.12 -2.99 -33.37
N GLU A 308 -15.03 -4.04 -32.55
CA GLU A 308 -16.06 -4.37 -31.55
C GLU A 308 -16.11 -3.35 -30.41
N TRP A 309 -14.99 -2.64 -30.16
CA TRP A 309 -14.95 -1.60 -29.14
C TRP A 309 -15.58 -0.30 -29.64
N THR A 310 -16.76 -0.01 -29.09
CA THR A 310 -17.54 1.21 -29.37
C THR A 310 -17.44 2.26 -28.26
N GLY A 311 -16.76 1.94 -27.15
CA GLY A 311 -16.55 2.85 -26.02
C GLY A 311 -15.42 3.86 -26.26
N ASP A 312 -15.01 4.53 -25.19
CA ASP A 312 -14.01 5.60 -25.28
C ASP A 312 -12.61 5.07 -25.62
N LYS A 313 -11.93 5.74 -26.56
CA LYS A 313 -10.55 5.46 -26.97
C LYS A 313 -9.58 6.50 -26.43
N GLY A 314 -8.58 6.03 -25.68
CA GLY A 314 -7.53 6.85 -25.09
C GLY A 314 -7.25 6.49 -23.64
N ARG A 315 -6.62 7.43 -22.93
CA ARG A 315 -6.46 7.36 -21.46
C ARG A 315 -7.57 8.17 -20.78
N VAL A 316 -7.77 7.92 -19.49
CA VAL A 316 -8.79 8.55 -18.66
C VAL A 316 -8.93 10.07 -18.82
N PRO A 317 -7.84 10.89 -18.88
CA PRO A 317 -7.97 12.35 -19.08
C PRO A 317 -8.80 12.74 -20.30
N LYS A 318 -8.66 12.04 -21.42
CA LYS A 318 -9.42 12.30 -22.64
C LYS A 318 -10.90 11.94 -22.51
N SER A 319 -11.21 10.96 -21.67
CA SER A 319 -12.61 10.61 -21.36
C SER A 319 -13.21 11.67 -20.43
N ILE A 320 -12.48 12.10 -19.40
CA ILE A 320 -12.88 13.21 -18.51
C ILE A 320 -13.29 14.45 -19.30
N ASP A 321 -12.54 14.82 -20.33
CA ASP A 321 -12.86 15.96 -21.19
C ASP A 321 -14.25 15.93 -21.84
N LYS A 322 -14.80 14.74 -22.06
CA LYS A 322 -16.11 14.55 -22.70
C LYS A 322 -17.28 14.67 -21.74
N TYR A 323 -17.09 14.33 -20.47
CA TYR A 323 -18.19 14.16 -19.51
C TYR A 323 -18.14 15.14 -18.34
N ILE A 324 -16.99 15.74 -18.06
CA ILE A 324 -16.83 16.66 -16.91
C ILE A 324 -16.89 18.11 -17.39
N GLU A 325 -17.86 18.84 -16.85
CA GLU A 325 -18.02 20.27 -17.09
C GLU A 325 -17.07 21.11 -16.23
N LYS A 326 -16.64 22.24 -16.77
CA LYS A 326 -15.73 23.17 -16.09
C LYS A 326 -16.46 23.93 -14.99
N GLY A 327 -15.86 24.00 -13.79
CA GLY A 327 -16.41 24.69 -12.62
C GLY A 327 -17.49 23.91 -11.86
N GLY A 328 -17.69 22.62 -12.17
CA GLY A 328 -18.61 21.77 -11.42
C GLY A 328 -18.11 21.45 -10.01
N ASN A 329 -19.04 21.27 -9.07
CA ASN A 329 -18.74 20.92 -7.69
C ASN A 329 -18.50 19.41 -7.53
N TYR A 330 -17.39 18.92 -8.09
CA TYR A 330 -17.00 17.52 -8.02
C TYR A 330 -16.03 17.24 -6.88
N SER A 331 -16.12 16.05 -6.31
CA SER A 331 -15.01 15.41 -5.58
C SER A 331 -14.49 14.22 -6.39
N ALA A 332 -13.18 14.04 -6.45
CA ALA A 332 -12.55 12.99 -7.24
C ALA A 332 -11.78 12.01 -6.34
N TYR A 333 -11.91 10.71 -6.64
CA TYR A 333 -11.24 9.61 -5.95
C TYR A 333 -10.48 8.79 -7.00
N LEU A 334 -9.15 8.86 -6.94
CA LEU A 334 -8.28 8.36 -7.99
C LEU A 334 -7.35 7.29 -7.43
N CYS A 335 -7.29 6.11 -8.06
CA CYS A 335 -6.39 5.05 -7.60
C CYS A 335 -5.68 4.33 -8.74
N GLY A 336 -4.35 4.27 -8.69
CA GLY A 336 -3.54 3.59 -9.70
C GLY A 336 -2.09 4.07 -9.74
N SER A 337 -1.42 3.87 -10.88
CA SER A 337 0.00 4.24 -11.01
C SER A 337 0.22 5.76 -10.89
N PRO A 338 1.35 6.23 -10.32
CA PRO A 338 1.66 7.65 -10.19
C PRO A 338 1.44 8.46 -11.48
N VAL A 339 1.91 7.94 -12.62
CA VAL A 339 1.78 8.59 -13.94
C VAL A 339 0.33 8.80 -14.34
N MET A 340 -0.54 7.82 -14.04
CA MET A 340 -1.97 7.94 -14.31
C MET A 340 -2.60 9.01 -13.42
N ILE A 341 -2.35 8.93 -12.11
CA ILE A 341 -2.89 9.87 -11.13
C ILE A 341 -2.48 11.29 -11.48
N ASP A 342 -1.20 11.55 -11.72
CA ASP A 342 -0.70 12.88 -12.07
C ASP A 342 -1.38 13.45 -13.31
N SER A 343 -1.57 12.62 -14.35
CA SER A 343 -2.27 13.04 -15.58
C SER A 343 -3.75 13.34 -15.38
N ILE A 344 -4.43 12.65 -14.45
CA ILE A 344 -5.84 12.89 -14.15
C ILE A 344 -5.99 14.13 -13.26
N VAL A 345 -5.13 14.29 -12.27
CA VAL A 345 -5.09 15.49 -11.41
C VAL A 345 -4.91 16.73 -12.28
N GLU A 346 -3.99 16.71 -13.24
CA GLU A 346 -3.80 17.81 -14.19
C GLU A 346 -5.08 18.12 -14.98
N ALA A 347 -5.72 17.11 -15.57
CA ALA A 347 -6.95 17.27 -16.33
C ALA A 347 -8.12 17.80 -15.48
N LEU A 348 -8.27 17.35 -14.23
CA LEU A 348 -9.31 17.84 -13.31
C LEU A 348 -9.05 19.29 -12.90
N ARG A 349 -7.79 19.68 -12.71
CA ARG A 349 -7.43 21.08 -12.41
C ARG A 349 -7.72 22.01 -13.58
N GLU A 350 -7.58 21.57 -14.83
CA GLU A 350 -7.99 22.35 -16.01
C GLU A 350 -9.52 22.59 -16.08
N LYS A 351 -10.30 21.71 -15.42
CA LYS A 351 -11.75 21.87 -15.20
C LYS A 351 -12.11 22.70 -13.95
N ASP A 352 -11.13 23.37 -13.35
CA ASP A 352 -11.26 24.17 -12.12
C ASP A 352 -11.72 23.36 -10.89
N ILE A 353 -11.42 22.04 -10.85
CA ILE A 353 -11.66 21.23 -9.65
C ILE A 353 -10.51 21.49 -8.65
N PRO A 354 -10.82 21.91 -7.41
CA PRO A 354 -9.82 22.20 -6.40
C PRO A 354 -9.06 20.95 -5.94
N LEU A 355 -7.77 21.09 -5.64
CA LEU A 355 -6.90 19.96 -5.25
C LEU A 355 -7.37 19.31 -3.93
N GLU A 356 -7.90 20.09 -3.01
CA GLU A 356 -8.48 19.63 -1.74
C GLU A 356 -9.70 18.72 -1.91
N LYS A 357 -10.32 18.70 -3.11
CA LYS A 357 -11.41 17.77 -3.48
C LYS A 357 -10.93 16.60 -4.32
N ILE A 358 -9.62 16.43 -4.52
CA ILE A 358 -9.03 15.34 -5.30
C ILE A 358 -8.25 14.44 -4.35
N TYR A 359 -8.88 13.35 -3.95
CA TYR A 359 -8.29 12.29 -3.15
C TYR A 359 -7.63 11.27 -4.08
N PHE A 360 -6.42 10.85 -3.74
CA PHE A 360 -5.74 9.85 -4.55
C PHE A 360 -4.84 8.92 -3.74
N ASP A 361 -4.68 7.70 -4.24
CA ASP A 361 -3.73 6.72 -3.75
C ASP A 361 -2.86 6.21 -4.90
N LYS A 362 -1.54 6.24 -4.70
CA LYS A 362 -0.52 5.93 -5.71
C LYS A 362 0.15 4.59 -5.38
N PHE A 363 0.06 3.63 -6.29
CA PHE A 363 0.63 2.28 -6.14
C PHE A 363 1.86 2.03 -7.00
#